data_AF-A0A7R8X7R6-F1
#
_entry.id   AF-A0A7R8X7R6-F1
#
_cell.length_a   1.000
_cell.length_b   1.000
_cell.length_c   1.000
_cell.angle_alpha   90.00
_cell.angle_beta   90.00
_cell.angle_gamma   90.00
#
_symmetry.space_group_name_H-M   'P 1'
#
loop_
_entity.id
_entity.type
_entity.pdbx_description
1 polymer ?
#
loop_
_entity_poly.entity_id
_entity_poly.type
_entity_poly.pdbx_seq_one_letter_code
_entity_poly.pdbx_strand_id
1 'polypeptide(L)'
;MSAPLLFPFEAGNEPETTLKWIQSYYPFTYPIAIVYLLLIWVLQRWMRSLSPYRLTVALFVWNAGMAAFSAVGAIRINEELIRVASGSGFHATICSNSYLYDPITNYWSYLFVVSKIVELGDTIFLVLRKKPVRFIHWFHHAIVVPFSAYGVGGLMSTGRWFGGLNYFVHTIMYTYFALTTLGFAFARFVPLFITSLQVLQMFLATFATFWTLFALMVGLDCDVTPTNASVSSAVYLFFVILFLKYFLGSLKQRSKRE
;
A
#
# COMPACT_ATOMS: atom_id res chain seq x y z
N MET A 1 -7.20 -8.28 -26.81
CA MET A 1 -7.86 -8.20 -25.49
C MET A 1 -9.03 -7.24 -25.63
N SER A 2 -10.21 -7.59 -25.11
CA SER A 2 -11.36 -6.67 -25.05
C SER A 2 -11.03 -5.44 -24.19
N ALA A 3 -11.59 -4.28 -24.53
CA ALA A 3 -11.44 -3.08 -23.71
C ALA A 3 -11.99 -3.33 -22.30
N PRO A 4 -11.32 -2.83 -21.24
CA PRO A 4 -11.82 -2.97 -19.88
C PRO A 4 -13.17 -2.25 -19.71
N LEU A 5 -14.04 -2.80 -18.85
CA LEU A 5 -15.33 -2.20 -18.56
C LEU A 5 -15.13 -0.91 -17.75
N LEU A 6 -15.31 0.25 -18.37
CA LEU A 6 -15.25 1.56 -17.71
C LEU A 6 -16.57 1.84 -16.97
N PHE A 7 -16.50 2.04 -15.65
CA PHE A 7 -17.68 2.41 -14.87
C PHE A 7 -17.92 3.93 -14.85
N PRO A 8 -19.18 4.39 -14.66
CA PRO A 8 -19.49 5.83 -14.64
C PRO A 8 -18.70 6.63 -13.59
N PHE A 9 -18.45 6.04 -12.41
CA PHE A 9 -17.68 6.71 -11.34
C PHE A 9 -16.17 6.80 -11.66
N GLU A 10 -15.65 5.92 -12.50
CA GLU A 10 -14.27 5.97 -13.01
C GLU A 10 -14.18 7.01 -14.14
N ALA A 11 -15.19 7.04 -15.02
CA ALA A 11 -15.27 7.98 -16.14
C ALA A 11 -15.46 9.44 -15.70
N GLY A 12 -16.13 9.68 -14.58
CA GLY A 12 -16.41 11.01 -14.07
C GLY A 12 -15.20 11.74 -13.46
N ASN A 13 -14.05 11.07 -13.31
CA ASN A 13 -12.83 11.69 -12.76
C ASN A 13 -11.83 11.98 -13.87
N GLU A 14 -11.69 13.27 -14.21
CA GLU A 14 -10.68 13.71 -15.17
C GLU A 14 -9.27 13.56 -14.57
N PRO A 15 -8.34 12.88 -15.27
CA PRO A 15 -7.00 12.63 -14.76
C PRO A 15 -6.26 13.87 -14.25
N GLU A 16 -6.36 14.99 -14.97
CA GLU A 16 -5.74 16.26 -14.57
C GLU A 16 -6.32 16.81 -13.27
N THR A 17 -7.63 16.73 -13.09
CA THR A 17 -8.32 17.21 -11.88
C THR A 17 -7.90 16.37 -10.68
N THR A 18 -7.84 15.04 -10.85
CA THR A 18 -7.34 14.12 -9.83
C THR A 18 -5.90 14.43 -9.44
N LEU A 19 -5.01 14.63 -10.42
CA LEU A 19 -3.60 14.93 -10.17
C LEU A 19 -3.41 16.27 -9.45
N LYS A 20 -4.11 17.32 -9.89
CA LYS A 20 -4.10 18.64 -9.23
C LYS A 20 -4.59 18.55 -7.78
N TRP A 21 -5.62 17.75 -7.52
CA TRP A 21 -6.09 17.50 -6.16
C TRP A 21 -5.01 16.82 -5.32
N ILE A 22 -4.36 15.76 -5.82
CA ILE A 22 -3.31 15.04 -5.07
C ILE A 22 -2.11 15.94 -4.80
N GLN A 23 -1.70 16.75 -5.76
CA GLN A 23 -0.61 17.73 -5.59
C GLN A 23 -0.95 18.78 -4.52
N SER A 24 -2.19 19.27 -4.52
CA SER A 24 -2.68 20.21 -3.50
C SER A 24 -2.81 19.54 -2.12
N TYR A 25 -3.16 18.26 -2.09
CA TYR A 25 -3.32 17.47 -0.88
C TYR A 25 -1.98 17.04 -0.26
N TYR A 26 -0.94 16.81 -1.07
CA TYR A 26 0.34 16.27 -0.65
C TYR A 26 0.96 17.01 0.56
N PRO A 27 1.05 18.35 0.63
CA PRO A 27 1.57 19.04 1.82
C PRO A 27 0.82 18.73 3.12
N PHE A 28 -0.48 18.42 3.05
CA PHE A 28 -1.32 18.08 4.20
C PHE A 28 -1.07 16.67 4.74
N THR A 29 -0.42 15.79 3.97
CA THR A 29 -0.11 14.42 4.41
C THR A 29 0.90 14.38 5.57
N TYR A 30 1.84 15.32 5.61
CA TYR A 30 2.82 15.46 6.69
C TYR A 30 2.18 15.79 8.05
N PRO A 31 1.35 16.85 8.20
CA PRO A 31 0.67 17.11 9.45
C PRO A 31 -0.30 15.98 9.83
N ILE A 32 -0.93 15.30 8.86
CA ILE A 32 -1.75 14.11 9.15
C ILE A 32 -0.92 13.00 9.80
N ALA A 33 0.27 12.71 9.28
CA ALA A 33 1.18 11.72 9.88
C ALA A 33 1.61 12.12 11.31
N ILE A 34 1.89 13.41 11.54
CA ILE A 34 2.24 13.92 12.88
C ILE A 34 1.06 13.78 13.84
N VAL A 35 -0.14 14.20 13.43
CA VAL A 35 -1.37 14.08 14.22
C VAL A 35 -1.66 12.61 14.54
N TYR A 36 -1.46 11.71 13.59
CA TYR A 36 -1.60 10.27 13.79
C TYR A 36 -0.67 9.74 14.89
N LEU A 37 0.62 10.14 14.89
CA LEU A 37 1.56 9.73 15.94
C LEU A 37 1.16 10.26 17.32
N LEU A 38 0.75 11.53 17.39
CA LEU A 38 0.24 12.13 18.63
C LEU A 38 -1.03 11.42 19.12
N LEU A 39 -1.96 11.14 18.21
CA LEU A 39 -3.22 10.45 18.51
C LEU A 39 -2.97 9.05 19.06
N ILE A 40 -2.04 8.28 18.47
CA ILE A 40 -1.67 6.96 19.02
C ILE A 40 -1.13 7.09 20.44
N TRP A 41 -0.23 8.05 20.67
CA TRP A 41 0.36 8.26 21.98
C TRP A 41 -0.70 8.62 23.03
N VAL A 42 -1.61 9.56 22.71
CA VAL A 42 -2.73 9.95 23.58
C VAL A 42 -3.66 8.78 23.85
N LEU A 43 -4.11 8.07 22.79
CA LEU A 43 -5.03 6.95 22.93
C LEU A 43 -4.40 5.81 23.75
N GLN A 44 -3.12 5.50 23.55
CA GLN A 44 -2.43 4.49 24.36
C GLN A 44 -2.36 4.90 25.83
N ARG A 45 -2.14 6.18 26.14
CA ARG A 45 -2.12 6.69 27.51
C ARG A 45 -3.50 6.60 28.17
N TRP A 46 -4.54 7.00 27.44
CA TRP A 46 -5.92 6.96 27.89
C TRP A 46 -6.40 5.52 28.11
N MET A 47 -6.10 4.60 27.20
CA MET A 47 -6.46 3.18 27.33
C MET A 47 -5.77 2.47 28.51
N ARG A 48 -4.76 3.07 29.18
CA ARG A 48 -4.11 2.44 30.35
C ARG A 48 -5.10 2.21 31.49
N SER A 49 -6.03 3.14 31.71
CA SER A 49 -7.04 3.06 32.78
C SER A 49 -8.33 2.34 32.37
N LEU A 50 -8.49 1.98 31.09
CA LEU A 50 -9.71 1.35 30.56
C LEU A 50 -9.53 -0.15 30.34
N SER A 51 -10.63 -0.91 30.21
CA SER A 51 -10.59 -2.30 29.75
C SER A 51 -10.50 -2.38 28.22
N PRO A 52 -9.98 -3.47 27.62
CA PRO A 52 -9.94 -3.61 26.17
C PRO A 52 -11.36 -3.73 25.59
N TYR A 53 -11.65 -2.95 24.54
CA TYR A 53 -12.96 -2.97 23.90
C TYR A 53 -13.21 -4.22 23.05
N ARG A 54 -14.46 -4.71 23.05
CA ARG A 54 -14.94 -5.79 22.17
C ARG A 54 -15.52 -5.20 20.89
N LEU A 55 -14.67 -5.01 19.88
CA LEU A 55 -15.02 -4.36 18.61
C LEU A 55 -15.20 -5.36 17.46
N THR A 56 -15.68 -6.58 17.73
CA THR A 56 -15.69 -7.68 16.75
C THR A 56 -16.43 -7.33 15.46
N VAL A 57 -17.66 -6.82 15.56
CA VAL A 57 -18.49 -6.47 14.38
C VAL A 57 -17.83 -5.33 13.60
N ALA A 58 -17.45 -4.25 14.29
CA ALA A 58 -16.80 -3.10 13.65
C ALA A 58 -15.50 -3.50 12.93
N LEU A 59 -14.67 -4.33 13.56
CA LEU A 59 -13.41 -4.80 12.99
C LEU A 59 -13.63 -5.78 11.82
N PHE A 60 -14.67 -6.61 11.89
CA PHE A 60 -15.03 -7.48 10.77
C PHE A 60 -15.48 -6.67 9.55
N VAL A 61 -16.41 -5.72 9.74
CA VAL A 61 -16.89 -4.84 8.67
C VAL A 61 -15.74 -4.02 8.07
N TRP A 62 -14.87 -3.49 8.93
CA TRP A 62 -13.67 -2.78 8.50
C TRP A 62 -12.76 -3.63 7.61
N ASN A 63 -12.34 -4.81 8.10
CA ASN A 63 -11.44 -5.68 7.37
C ASN A 63 -12.09 -6.23 6.09
N ALA A 64 -13.37 -6.60 6.13
CA ALA A 64 -14.09 -7.09 4.95
C ALA A 64 -14.23 -5.97 3.90
N GLY A 65 -14.53 -4.74 4.32
CA GLY A 65 -14.58 -3.57 3.44
C GLY A 65 -13.23 -3.28 2.81
N MET A 66 -12.15 -3.26 3.61
CA MET A 66 -10.78 -3.05 3.12
C MET A 66 -10.32 -4.18 2.17
N ALA A 67 -10.71 -5.43 2.43
CA ALA A 67 -10.44 -6.56 1.53
C ALA A 67 -11.16 -6.40 0.19
N ALA A 68 -12.45 -6.07 0.21
CA ALA A 68 -13.23 -5.87 -1.01
C ALA A 68 -12.71 -4.69 -1.83
N PHE A 69 -12.45 -3.54 -1.17
CA PHE A 69 -11.83 -2.37 -1.78
C PHE A 69 -10.50 -2.72 -2.46
N SER A 70 -9.64 -3.44 -1.73
CA SER A 70 -8.33 -3.84 -2.26
C SER A 70 -8.45 -4.84 -3.40
N ALA A 71 -9.45 -5.72 -3.39
CA ALA A 71 -9.66 -6.69 -4.47
C ALA A 71 -10.03 -6.00 -5.77
N VAL A 72 -10.95 -5.02 -5.71
CA VAL A 72 -11.35 -4.25 -6.89
C VAL A 72 -10.17 -3.42 -7.39
N GLY A 73 -9.45 -2.72 -6.51
CA GLY A 73 -8.25 -1.98 -6.88
C GLY A 73 -7.16 -2.85 -7.52
N ALA A 74 -6.96 -4.07 -7.00
CA ALA A 74 -6.01 -5.04 -7.55
C ALA A 74 -6.41 -5.44 -8.97
N ILE A 75 -7.68 -5.79 -9.21
CA ILE A 75 -8.16 -6.17 -10.55
C ILE A 75 -7.93 -4.99 -11.52
N ARG A 76 -8.34 -3.79 -11.13
CA ARG A 76 -8.36 -2.61 -11.98
C ARG A 76 -6.98 -2.13 -12.39
N ILE A 77 -6.04 -2.06 -11.45
CA ILE A 77 -4.65 -1.68 -11.74
C ILE A 77 -3.92 -2.78 -12.52
N ASN A 78 -4.09 -4.06 -12.14
CA ASN A 78 -3.34 -5.15 -12.79
C ASN A 78 -3.86 -5.48 -14.20
N GLU A 79 -5.13 -5.22 -14.51
CA GLU A 79 -5.63 -5.31 -15.89
C GLU A 79 -4.88 -4.34 -16.83
N GLU A 80 -4.63 -3.09 -16.39
CA GLU A 80 -3.82 -2.13 -17.15
C GLU A 80 -2.37 -2.56 -17.26
N LEU A 81 -1.79 -3.04 -16.15
CA LEU A 81 -0.42 -3.55 -16.12
C LEU A 81 -0.21 -4.66 -17.15
N ILE A 82 -1.16 -5.61 -17.24
CA ILE A 82 -1.12 -6.72 -18.21
C ILE A 82 -1.25 -6.19 -19.65
N ARG A 83 -2.12 -5.20 -19.89
CA ARG A 83 -2.26 -4.58 -21.22
C ARG A 83 -0.96 -3.92 -21.67
N VAL A 84 -0.33 -3.11 -20.81
CA VAL A 84 0.95 -2.46 -21.11
C VAL A 84 2.07 -3.47 -21.27
N ALA A 85 2.13 -4.50 -20.44
CA ALA A 85 3.11 -5.58 -20.57
C ALA A 85 3.00 -6.29 -21.92
N SER A 86 1.77 -6.56 -22.38
CA SER A 86 1.50 -7.31 -23.61
C SER A 86 1.65 -6.46 -24.88
N GLY A 87 1.42 -5.14 -24.78
CA GLY A 87 1.49 -4.23 -25.93
C GLY A 87 2.83 -3.50 -26.06
N SER A 88 3.30 -2.88 -24.98
CA SER A 88 4.47 -2.00 -24.96
C SER A 88 5.70 -2.63 -24.31
N GLY A 89 5.57 -3.86 -23.80
CA GLY A 89 6.64 -4.64 -23.20
C GLY A 89 6.93 -4.30 -21.74
N PHE A 90 7.82 -5.09 -21.13
CA PHE A 90 8.14 -5.00 -19.69
C PHE A 90 8.66 -3.63 -19.27
N HIS A 91 9.54 -3.03 -20.07
CA HIS A 91 10.14 -1.73 -19.76
C HIS A 91 9.06 -0.65 -19.57
N ALA A 92 8.05 -0.60 -20.45
CA ALA A 92 6.95 0.35 -20.35
C ALA A 92 6.12 0.19 -19.07
N THR A 93 6.01 -1.03 -18.52
CA THR A 93 5.28 -1.26 -17.25
C THR A 93 5.93 -0.57 -16.06
N ILE A 94 7.24 -0.34 -16.11
CA ILE A 94 8.02 0.29 -15.04
C ILE A 94 8.27 1.77 -15.35
N CYS A 95 8.59 2.09 -16.60
CA CYS A 95 9.09 3.40 -16.99
C CYS A 95 8.03 4.33 -17.58
N SER A 96 6.85 3.85 -17.99
CA SER A 96 5.79 4.75 -18.42
C SER A 96 4.91 5.21 -17.26
N ASN A 97 4.49 6.48 -17.28
CA ASN A 97 3.46 6.99 -16.35
C ASN A 97 2.05 6.99 -16.95
N SER A 98 1.81 6.30 -18.07
CA SER A 98 0.53 6.23 -18.79
C SER A 98 -0.70 5.90 -17.91
N TYR A 99 -0.52 5.09 -16.86
CA TYR A 99 -1.58 4.74 -15.90
C TYR A 99 -2.17 5.95 -15.17
N LEU A 100 -1.45 7.08 -15.11
CA LEU A 100 -1.98 8.31 -14.53
C LEU A 100 -2.92 9.05 -15.47
N TYR A 101 -2.98 8.68 -16.76
CA TYR A 101 -3.85 9.28 -17.76
C TYR A 101 -4.97 8.34 -18.22
N ASP A 102 -4.88 7.05 -17.88
CA ASP A 102 -5.96 6.09 -18.06
C ASP A 102 -7.05 6.33 -16.99
N PRO A 103 -8.32 6.58 -17.36
CA PRO A 103 -9.36 6.97 -16.40
C PRO A 103 -9.57 5.99 -15.25
N ILE A 104 -9.46 4.69 -15.53
CA ILE A 104 -9.64 3.63 -14.53
C ILE A 104 -8.48 3.70 -13.54
N THR A 105 -7.25 3.56 -14.02
CA THR A 105 -6.08 3.46 -13.14
C THR A 105 -5.70 4.78 -12.47
N ASN A 106 -6.01 5.92 -13.07
CA ASN A 106 -5.94 7.22 -12.42
C ASN A 106 -6.86 7.28 -11.19
N TYR A 107 -8.14 6.92 -11.36
CA TYR A 107 -9.12 6.91 -10.28
C TYR A 107 -8.71 5.97 -9.14
N TRP A 108 -8.24 4.76 -9.47
CA TRP A 108 -7.78 3.80 -8.47
C TRP A 108 -6.45 4.22 -7.81
N SER A 109 -5.59 4.99 -8.50
CA SER A 109 -4.39 5.59 -7.89
C SER A 109 -4.74 6.70 -6.91
N TYR A 110 -5.79 7.48 -7.19
CA TYR A 110 -6.35 8.43 -6.23
C TYR A 110 -6.92 7.74 -5.00
N LEU A 111 -7.76 6.73 -5.21
CA LEU A 111 -8.30 5.94 -4.11
C LEU A 111 -7.20 5.26 -3.29
N PHE A 112 -6.09 4.86 -3.92
CA PHE A 112 -4.92 4.33 -3.23
C PHE A 112 -4.31 5.35 -2.25
N VAL A 113 -4.15 6.61 -2.67
CA VAL A 113 -3.66 7.68 -1.78
C VAL A 113 -4.63 7.91 -0.61
N VAL A 114 -5.93 7.96 -0.90
CA VAL A 114 -6.97 8.13 0.13
C VAL A 114 -6.97 6.95 1.10
N SER A 115 -6.80 5.72 0.60
CA SER A 115 -6.83 4.51 1.45
C SER A 115 -5.74 4.52 2.51
N LYS A 116 -4.56 5.11 2.26
CA LYS A 116 -3.49 5.17 3.27
C LYS A 116 -3.86 5.95 4.51
N ILE A 117 -4.75 6.95 4.37
CA ILE A 117 -5.31 7.70 5.50
C ILE A 117 -6.32 6.83 6.23
N VAL A 118 -7.20 6.14 5.50
CA VAL A 118 -8.21 5.24 6.07
C VAL A 118 -7.51 4.12 6.85
N GLU A 119 -6.45 3.53 6.31
CA GLU A 119 -5.65 2.48 6.93
C GLU A 119 -5.02 2.88 8.28
N LEU A 120 -4.90 4.18 8.60
CA LEU A 120 -4.51 4.62 9.96
C LEU A 120 -5.48 4.15 11.05
N GLY A 121 -6.74 3.87 10.67
CA GLY A 121 -7.74 3.26 11.52
C GLY A 121 -7.35 1.88 12.05
N ASP A 122 -6.51 1.12 11.33
CA ASP A 122 -6.00 -0.18 11.80
C ASP A 122 -5.30 -0.05 13.14
N THR A 123 -4.47 0.99 13.28
CA THR A 123 -3.73 1.25 14.50
C THR A 123 -4.65 1.66 15.64
N ILE A 124 -5.71 2.42 15.34
CA ILE A 124 -6.74 2.79 16.33
C ILE A 124 -7.41 1.52 16.87
N PHE A 125 -7.83 0.59 16.00
CA PHE A 125 -8.40 -0.69 16.44
C PHE A 125 -7.43 -1.50 17.31
N LEU A 126 -6.13 -1.52 16.97
CA LEU A 126 -5.12 -2.19 17.80
C LEU A 126 -5.04 -1.56 19.19
N VAL A 127 -4.98 -0.22 19.29
CA VAL A 127 -4.89 0.49 20.57
C VAL A 127 -6.14 0.27 21.43
N LEU A 128 -7.33 0.43 20.85
CA LEU A 128 -8.61 0.25 21.55
C LEU A 128 -8.80 -1.18 22.08
N ARG A 129 -8.20 -2.17 21.42
CA ARG A 129 -8.22 -3.59 21.84
C ARG A 129 -7.03 -3.97 22.73
N LYS A 130 -6.18 -3.01 23.10
CA LYS A 130 -4.91 -3.23 23.82
C LYS A 130 -4.00 -4.28 23.16
N LYS A 131 -3.96 -4.31 21.83
CA LYS A 131 -3.03 -5.12 21.07
C LYS A 131 -1.71 -4.36 20.88
N PRO A 132 -0.55 -5.06 20.87
CA PRO A 132 0.73 -4.39 20.72
C PRO A 132 0.85 -3.74 19.35
N VAL A 133 1.07 -2.42 19.33
CA VAL A 133 1.36 -1.67 18.12
C VAL A 133 2.85 -1.76 17.85
N ARG A 134 3.24 -2.59 16.88
CA ARG A 134 4.65 -2.85 16.57
C ARG A 134 5.27 -1.66 15.83
N PHE A 135 6.58 -1.49 16.00
CA PHE A 135 7.38 -0.46 15.32
C PHE A 135 7.12 -0.42 13.81
N ILE A 136 7.26 -1.57 13.14
CA ILE A 136 7.07 -1.67 11.68
C ILE A 136 5.69 -1.20 11.24
N HIS A 137 4.63 -1.42 12.05
CA HIS A 137 3.27 -1.05 11.69
C HIS A 137 3.08 0.47 11.74
N TRP A 138 3.29 1.09 12.89
CA TRP A 138 3.03 2.52 13.01
C TRP A 138 3.99 3.35 12.15
N PHE A 139 5.26 2.92 12.04
CA PHE A 139 6.25 3.60 11.23
C PHE A 139 5.91 3.52 9.74
N HIS A 140 5.56 2.32 9.25
CA HIS A 140 5.10 2.14 7.87
C HIS A 140 3.94 3.07 7.55
N HIS A 141 2.87 3.04 8.37
CA HIS A 141 1.69 3.88 8.16
C HIS A 141 2.00 5.39 8.17
N ALA A 142 2.91 5.85 9.04
CA ALA A 142 3.33 7.25 9.07
C ALA A 142 4.08 7.69 7.80
N ILE A 143 4.83 6.78 7.15
CA ILE A 143 5.62 7.09 5.95
C ILE A 143 4.81 6.90 4.65
N VAL A 144 3.98 5.85 4.55
CA VAL A 144 3.23 5.58 3.31
C VAL A 144 2.15 6.60 3.00
N VAL A 145 1.62 7.31 4.01
CA VAL A 145 0.68 8.41 3.82
C VAL A 145 1.29 9.53 2.96
N PRO A 146 2.39 10.19 3.36
CA PRO A 146 3.02 11.19 2.52
C PRO A 146 3.66 10.62 1.25
N PHE A 147 4.24 9.42 1.33
CA PHE A 147 4.92 8.82 0.18
C PHE A 147 3.97 8.46 -0.97
N SER A 148 2.76 7.98 -0.68
CA SER A 148 1.76 7.67 -1.72
C SER A 148 1.31 8.93 -2.47
N ALA A 149 1.03 10.03 -1.75
CA ALA A 149 0.67 11.31 -2.35
C ALA A 149 1.83 11.92 -3.15
N TYR A 150 3.06 11.85 -2.62
CA TYR A 150 4.28 12.24 -3.32
C TYR A 150 4.43 11.49 -4.65
N GLY A 151 4.22 10.17 -4.64
CA GLY A 151 4.43 9.35 -5.83
C GLY A 151 3.43 9.63 -6.95
N VAL A 152 2.14 9.69 -6.62
CA VAL A 152 1.11 9.99 -7.62
C VAL A 152 1.17 11.45 -8.07
N GLY A 153 1.30 12.40 -7.14
CA GLY A 153 1.41 13.82 -7.46
C GLY A 153 2.69 14.20 -8.21
N GLY A 154 3.77 13.45 -8.00
CA GLY A 154 5.05 13.56 -8.69
C GLY A 154 5.15 12.74 -9.97
N LEU A 155 4.04 12.18 -10.46
CA LEU A 155 3.96 11.42 -11.71
C LEU A 155 4.92 10.23 -11.80
N MET A 156 5.16 9.53 -10.68
CA MET A 156 6.07 8.39 -10.67
C MET A 156 5.57 7.25 -11.57
N SER A 157 6.39 6.85 -12.55
CA SER A 157 6.09 5.75 -13.48
C SER A 157 5.86 4.39 -12.80
N THR A 158 6.57 4.14 -11.70
CA THR A 158 6.49 2.88 -10.92
C THR A 158 5.23 2.74 -10.06
N GLY A 159 4.40 3.78 -9.94
CA GLY A 159 3.26 3.77 -9.02
C GLY A 159 2.25 2.64 -9.29
N ARG A 160 2.07 2.23 -10.56
CA ARG A 160 1.21 1.09 -10.92
C ARG A 160 1.69 -0.24 -10.31
N TRP A 161 3.00 -0.47 -10.24
CA TRP A 161 3.58 -1.66 -9.60
C TRP A 161 3.33 -1.62 -8.10
N PHE A 162 3.51 -0.45 -7.48
CA PHE A 162 3.30 -0.29 -6.04
C PHE A 162 1.84 -0.49 -5.66
N GLY A 163 0.93 0.19 -6.36
CA GLY A 163 -0.51 0.07 -6.15
C GLY A 163 -1.01 -1.34 -6.43
N GLY A 164 -0.67 -1.90 -7.59
CA GLY A 164 -1.12 -3.23 -8.03
C GLY A 164 -0.69 -4.35 -7.07
N LEU A 165 0.59 -4.37 -6.67
CA LEU A 165 1.09 -5.36 -5.70
C LEU A 165 0.51 -5.14 -4.30
N ASN A 166 0.43 -3.88 -3.83
CA ASN A 166 -0.12 -3.58 -2.51
C ASN A 166 -1.59 -3.97 -2.41
N TYR A 167 -2.41 -3.62 -3.39
CA TYR A 167 -3.82 -4.01 -3.43
C TYR A 167 -3.98 -5.54 -3.42
N PHE A 168 -3.17 -6.25 -4.18
CA PHE A 168 -3.21 -7.71 -4.20
C PHE A 168 -2.89 -8.32 -2.83
N VAL A 169 -1.79 -7.91 -2.20
CA VAL A 169 -1.38 -8.43 -0.88
C VAL A 169 -2.36 -7.99 0.22
N HIS A 170 -2.86 -6.75 0.17
CA HIS A 170 -3.85 -6.25 1.13
C HIS A 170 -5.18 -6.98 1.03
N THR A 171 -5.60 -7.40 -0.17
CA THR A 171 -6.79 -8.26 -0.33
C THR A 171 -6.66 -9.52 0.51
N ILE A 172 -5.52 -10.22 0.40
CA ILE A 172 -5.27 -11.46 1.13
C ILE A 172 -5.14 -11.20 2.64
N MET A 173 -4.36 -10.18 3.01
CA MET A 173 -4.12 -9.81 4.41
C MET A 173 -5.41 -9.43 5.15
N TYR A 174 -6.22 -8.53 4.58
CA TYR A 174 -7.47 -8.09 5.20
C TYR A 174 -8.53 -9.20 5.23
N THR A 175 -8.57 -10.07 4.21
CA THR A 175 -9.43 -11.27 4.24
C THR A 175 -9.06 -12.16 5.42
N TYR A 176 -7.76 -12.42 5.63
CA TYR A 176 -7.29 -13.16 6.79
C TYR A 176 -7.66 -12.46 8.12
N PHE A 177 -7.55 -11.13 8.22
CA PHE A 177 -7.97 -10.40 9.42
C PHE A 177 -9.49 -10.42 9.66
N ALA A 178 -10.30 -10.35 8.61
CA ALA A 178 -11.75 -10.47 8.70
C ALA A 178 -12.15 -11.85 9.24
N LEU A 179 -11.60 -12.92 8.67
CA LEU A 179 -11.91 -14.29 9.09
C LEU A 179 -11.40 -14.58 10.51
N THR A 180 -10.19 -14.15 10.87
CA THR A 180 -9.70 -14.32 12.25
C THR A 180 -10.50 -13.51 13.27
N THR A 181 -11.14 -12.40 12.87
CA THR A 181 -12.05 -11.63 13.74
C THR A 181 -13.32 -12.41 14.07
N LEU A 182 -13.80 -13.26 13.15
CA LEU A 182 -14.93 -14.17 13.38
C LEU A 182 -14.55 -15.44 14.17
N GLY A 183 -13.28 -15.59 14.55
CA GLY A 183 -12.80 -16.74 15.32
C GLY A 183 -12.36 -17.94 14.49
N PHE A 184 -12.24 -17.81 13.16
CA PHE A 184 -11.66 -18.87 12.33
C PHE A 184 -10.19 -19.09 12.69
N ALA A 185 -9.85 -20.34 12.97
CA ALA A 185 -8.48 -20.78 13.22
C ALA A 185 -7.85 -21.25 11.91
N PHE A 186 -6.69 -20.68 11.56
CA PHE A 186 -5.92 -21.09 10.39
C PHE A 186 -4.72 -21.92 10.80
N ALA A 187 -4.25 -22.76 9.87
CA ALA A 187 -2.99 -23.47 10.04
C ALA A 187 -1.83 -22.49 10.25
N ARG A 188 -0.84 -22.90 11.05
CA ARG A 188 0.29 -22.04 11.46
C ARG A 188 1.09 -21.45 10.28
N PHE A 189 1.05 -22.09 9.11
CA PHE A 189 1.75 -21.62 7.90
C PHE A 189 1.04 -20.44 7.22
N VAL A 190 -0.27 -20.25 7.39
CA VAL A 190 -1.04 -19.20 6.68
C VAL A 190 -0.52 -17.79 6.99
N PRO A 191 -0.29 -17.39 8.25
CA PRO A 191 0.27 -16.06 8.55
C PRO A 191 1.70 -15.90 8.04
N LEU A 192 2.45 -17.01 7.94
CA LEU A 192 3.81 -16.99 7.38
C LEU A 192 3.76 -16.74 5.88
N PHE A 193 2.89 -17.45 5.16
CA PHE A 193 2.65 -17.24 3.74
C PHE A 193 2.27 -15.78 3.42
N ILE A 194 1.35 -15.20 4.19
CA ILE A 194 0.97 -13.78 4.03
C ILE A 194 2.17 -12.85 4.24
N THR A 195 2.98 -13.10 5.28
CA THR A 195 4.18 -12.30 5.52
C THR A 195 5.22 -12.49 4.40
N SER A 196 5.35 -13.70 3.84
CA SER A 196 6.20 -13.95 2.67
C SER A 196 5.74 -13.17 1.45
N LEU A 197 4.43 -13.08 1.20
CA LEU A 197 3.88 -12.25 0.12
C LEU A 197 4.18 -10.75 0.31
N GLN A 198 4.07 -10.24 1.54
CA GLN A 198 4.43 -8.86 1.87
C GLN A 198 5.91 -8.58 1.59
N VAL A 199 6.80 -9.50 1.96
CA VAL A 199 8.24 -9.38 1.68
C VAL A 199 8.51 -9.44 0.17
N LEU A 200 7.88 -10.37 -0.54
CA LEU A 200 8.00 -10.48 -2.00
C LEU A 200 7.57 -9.20 -2.70
N GLN A 201 6.46 -8.59 -2.28
CA GLN A 201 6.03 -7.29 -2.78
C GLN A 201 7.11 -6.22 -2.60
N MET A 202 7.78 -6.15 -1.44
CA MET A 202 8.84 -5.18 -1.21
C MET A 202 10.04 -5.40 -2.14
N PHE A 203 10.39 -6.67 -2.43
CA PHE A 203 11.44 -6.99 -3.40
C PHE A 203 11.07 -6.59 -4.82
N LEU A 204 9.86 -6.91 -5.27
CA LEU A 204 9.39 -6.56 -6.62
C LEU A 204 9.30 -5.04 -6.82
N ALA A 205 8.83 -4.32 -5.80
CA ALA A 205 8.77 -2.86 -5.84
C ALA A 205 10.18 -2.22 -5.82
N THR A 206 11.10 -2.74 -5.00
CA THR A 206 12.51 -2.31 -5.00
C THR A 206 13.16 -2.59 -6.36
N PHE A 207 12.90 -3.75 -6.95
CA PHE A 207 13.39 -4.06 -8.29
C PHE A 207 12.93 -3.01 -9.31
N ALA A 208 11.63 -2.66 -9.30
CA ALA A 208 11.09 -1.66 -10.21
C ALA A 208 11.74 -0.27 -10.03
N THR A 209 11.96 0.19 -8.80
CA THR A 209 12.64 1.48 -8.56
C THR A 209 14.10 1.46 -9.02
N PHE A 210 14.83 0.39 -8.74
CA PHE A 210 16.22 0.28 -9.19
C PHE A 210 16.33 0.15 -10.72
N TRP A 211 15.35 -0.49 -11.36
CA TRP A 211 15.25 -0.52 -12.82
C TRP A 211 15.06 0.89 -13.40
N THR A 212 14.22 1.75 -12.79
CA THR A 212 14.09 3.15 -13.24
C THR A 212 15.39 3.93 -13.11
N LEU A 213 16.13 3.76 -12.00
CA LEU A 213 17.44 4.38 -11.85
C LEU A 213 18.44 3.89 -12.90
N PHE A 214 18.49 2.58 -13.14
CA PHE A 214 19.34 2.00 -14.17
C PHE A 214 18.99 2.57 -15.55
N ALA A 215 17.71 2.60 -15.92
CA ALA A 215 17.23 3.14 -17.19
C ALA A 215 17.70 4.58 -17.40
N LEU A 216 17.52 5.45 -16.40
CA LEU A 216 18.00 6.83 -16.45
C LEU A 216 19.53 6.94 -16.61
N MET A 217 20.30 6.07 -15.93
CA MET A 217 21.77 6.08 -16.01
C MET A 217 22.30 5.68 -17.40
N VAL A 218 21.63 4.74 -18.08
CA VAL A 218 22.05 4.27 -19.41
C VAL A 218 21.38 5.04 -20.56
N GLY A 219 20.61 6.08 -20.25
CA GLY A 219 19.95 6.94 -21.25
C GLY A 219 18.72 6.30 -21.92
N LEU A 220 18.06 5.35 -21.25
CA LEU A 220 16.75 4.83 -21.68
C LEU A 220 15.63 5.76 -21.20
N ASP A 221 14.62 5.94 -22.05
CA ASP A 221 13.46 6.78 -21.75
C ASP A 221 12.68 6.26 -20.54
N CYS A 222 12.41 7.14 -19.58
CA CYS A 222 11.63 6.79 -18.39
C CYS A 222 10.89 8.04 -17.90
N ASP A 223 9.57 7.95 -17.78
CA ASP A 223 8.66 9.03 -17.38
C ASP A 223 8.73 9.29 -15.88
N VAL A 224 9.92 9.64 -15.38
CA VAL A 224 10.18 9.91 -13.97
C VAL A 224 11.35 10.87 -13.83
N THR A 225 11.26 11.80 -12.88
CA THR A 225 12.39 12.69 -12.58
C THR A 225 13.51 11.92 -11.87
N PRO A 226 14.79 12.27 -12.07
CA PRO A 226 15.90 11.65 -11.34
C PRO A 226 15.74 11.73 -9.82
N THR A 227 15.18 12.84 -9.32
CA THR A 227 14.85 13.02 -7.90
C THR A 227 13.83 11.99 -7.43
N ASN A 228 12.72 11.82 -8.14
CA ASN A 228 11.66 10.88 -7.75
C ASN A 228 12.15 9.42 -7.83
N ALA A 229 12.95 9.07 -8.84
CA ALA A 229 13.58 7.76 -8.96
C ALA A 229 14.55 7.48 -7.79
N SER A 230 15.33 8.47 -7.38
CA SER A 230 16.27 8.35 -6.26
C SER A 230 15.56 8.22 -4.91
N VAL A 231 14.58 9.10 -4.65
CA VAL A 231 13.79 9.08 -3.41
C VAL A 231 13.03 7.76 -3.27
N SER A 232 12.36 7.31 -4.33
CA SER A 232 11.61 6.05 -4.31
C SER A 232 12.50 4.84 -4.08
N SER A 233 13.67 4.78 -4.73
CA SER A 233 14.64 3.71 -4.51
C SER A 233 15.14 3.66 -3.07
N ALA A 234 15.43 4.82 -2.47
CA ALA A 234 15.86 4.91 -1.07
C ALA A 234 14.76 4.44 -0.10
N VAL A 235 13.52 4.88 -0.31
CA VAL A 235 12.36 4.48 0.53
C VAL A 235 12.10 2.98 0.44
N TYR A 236 12.07 2.43 -0.78
CA TYR A 236 11.81 1.00 -0.96
C TYR A 236 12.96 0.11 -0.47
N LEU A 237 14.21 0.54 -0.66
CA LEU A 237 15.37 -0.14 -0.06
C LEU A 237 15.25 -0.20 1.47
N PHE A 238 14.84 0.91 2.10
CA PHE A 238 14.63 0.95 3.54
C PHE A 238 13.50 0.00 3.98
N PHE A 239 12.37 0.00 3.26
CA PHE A 239 11.24 -0.88 3.57
C PHE A 239 11.55 -2.37 3.37
N VAL A 240 12.24 -2.77 2.30
CA VAL A 240 12.59 -4.17 2.10
C VAL A 240 13.50 -4.68 3.23
N ILE A 241 14.45 -3.87 3.71
CA ILE A 241 15.29 -4.21 4.86
C ILE A 241 14.45 -4.38 6.13
N LEU A 242 13.51 -3.47 6.40
CA LEU A 242 12.63 -3.57 7.58
C LEU A 242 11.75 -4.83 7.55
N PHE A 243 11.10 -5.10 6.41
CA PHE A 243 10.23 -6.26 6.26
C PHE A 243 11.01 -7.56 6.33
N LEU A 244 12.20 -7.62 5.73
CA LEU A 244 13.07 -8.78 5.80
C LEU A 244 13.54 -9.05 7.24
N LYS A 245 13.96 -8.02 7.97
CA LYS A 245 14.34 -8.14 9.39
C LYS A 245 13.19 -8.68 10.24
N TYR A 246 11.96 -8.18 10.00
CA TYR A 246 10.77 -8.67 10.69
C TYR A 246 10.47 -10.14 10.34
N PHE A 247 10.53 -10.51 9.07
CA PHE A 247 10.30 -11.87 8.60
C PHE A 247 11.29 -12.87 9.21
N LEU A 248 12.59 -12.58 9.15
CA LEU A 248 13.65 -13.40 9.75
C LEU A 248 13.47 -13.54 11.28
N GLY A 249 13.09 -12.45 11.95
CA GLY A 249 12.76 -12.47 13.37
C GLY A 249 11.58 -13.41 13.69
N SER A 250 10.55 -13.42 12.83
CA SER A 250 9.38 -14.28 12.98
C SER A 250 9.71 -15.76 12.79
N LEU A 251 10.61 -16.10 11.85
CA LEU A 251 11.10 -17.46 11.63
C LEU A 251 11.89 -17.97 12.83
N LYS A 252 12.82 -17.16 13.35
CA LYS A 252 13.63 -17.52 14.53
C LYS A 252 12.78 -17.75 15.77
N GLN A 253 11.72 -16.98 15.97
CA GLN A 253 10.80 -17.19 17.09
C GLN A 253 9.98 -18.48 16.96
N ARG A 254 9.68 -18.92 15.73
CA ARG A 254 8.95 -20.16 15.47
C ARG A 254 9.82 -21.39 15.66
N SER A 255 11.04 -21.38 15.13
CA SER A 255 12.01 -22.47 15.32
C SER A 255 12.34 -22.74 16.79
N LYS A 256 12.18 -21.76 17.69
CA LYS A 256 12.34 -21.95 19.14
C LYS A 256 11.12 -22.59 19.83
N ARG A 257 9.98 -22.72 19.15
CA ARG A 257 8.71 -23.23 19.69
C ARG A 257 8.37 -24.63 19.18
N GLU A 258 9.16 -25.13 18.23
CA GLU A 258 9.16 -26.50 17.71
C GLU A 258 10.26 -27.28 18.42
#